data_AF-A0A7J8LX40-F1
#
_entry.id   AF-A0A7J8LX40-F1
#
_cell.length_a   1.000
_cell.length_b   1.000
_cell.length_c   1.000
_cell.angle_alpha   90.00
_cell.angle_beta   90.00
_cell.angle_gamma   90.00
#
_symmetry.space_group_name_H-M   'P 1'
#
loop_
_entity.id
_entity.type
_entity.pdbx_description
1 polymer ?
#
loop_
_entity_poly.entity_id
_entity_poly.type
_entity_poly.pdbx_seq_one_letter_code
_entity_poly.pdbx_strand_id
1 'polypeptide(L)'
;MLGSLCIKGYLASRRYMNGIINTVLLMLDSGLPCFSRGDPIGNLRKRFHPEMSEREAANFMKSVCVDAYNKWTTAGYDLIQYLQQGIEK
;
A
#
# COMPACT_ATOMS: atom_id res chain seq x y z
N MET A 1 -14.11 12.02 3.53
CA MET A 1 -13.69 11.94 4.95
C MET A 1 -12.65 10.84 5.21
N LEU A 2 -12.76 9.65 4.58
CA LEU A 2 -11.81 8.52 4.77
C LEU A 2 -10.37 8.81 4.34
N GLY A 3 -10.14 9.47 3.20
CA GLY A 3 -8.79 9.73 2.69
C GLY A 3 -7.90 10.56 3.62
N SER A 4 -8.47 11.47 4.42
CA SER A 4 -7.70 12.29 5.37
C SER A 4 -7.10 11.46 6.51
N LEU A 5 -7.86 10.49 7.03
CA LEU A 5 -7.40 9.64 8.13
C LEU A 5 -6.34 8.63 7.66
N CYS A 6 -6.49 8.08 6.45
CA CYS A 6 -5.48 7.20 5.84
C CYS A 6 -4.13 7.91 5.65
N ILE A 7 -4.15 9.16 5.17
CA ILE A 7 -2.92 9.95 5.02
C ILE A 7 -2.27 10.20 6.39
N LYS A 8 -3.05 10.60 7.40
CA LYS A 8 -2.54 10.82 8.77
C LYS A 8 -1.95 9.53 9.37
N GLY A 9 -2.65 8.40 9.22
CA GLY A 9 -2.17 7.10 9.68
C GLY A 9 -0.87 6.69 8.99
N TYR A 10 -0.76 6.89 7.68
CA TYR A 10 0.47 6.64 6.95
C TYR A 10 1.65 7.47 7.47
N LEU A 11 1.46 8.78 7.64
CA LEU A 11 2.50 9.67 8.16
C LEU A 11 2.91 9.29 9.60
N ALA A 12 1.95 8.93 10.45
CA ALA A 12 2.24 8.45 11.80
C ALA A 12 3.09 7.17 11.76
N SER A 13 2.73 6.19 10.93
CA SER A 13 3.49 4.95 10.77
C SER A 13 4.91 5.20 10.24
N ARG A 14 5.11 6.18 9.34
CA ARG A 14 6.46 6.56 8.84
C ARG A 14 7.38 7.02 9.96
N ARG A 15 6.86 7.76 10.96
CA ARG A 15 7.65 8.21 12.12
C ARG A 15 8.20 7.05 12.95
N TYR A 16 7.49 5.92 12.97
CA TYR A 16 7.87 4.71 13.69
C TYR A 16 8.37 3.58 12.77
N MET A 17 8.73 3.91 11.51
CA MET A 17 9.15 2.94 10.49
C MET A 17 10.25 1.98 11.00
N ASN A 18 11.30 2.51 11.64
CA ASN A 18 12.41 1.69 12.11
C ASN A 18 11.97 0.65 13.15
N GLY A 19 11.05 1.02 14.05
CA GLY A 19 10.50 0.09 15.04
C GLY A 19 9.67 -1.02 14.38
N ILE A 20 8.85 -0.66 13.39
CA ILE A 20 8.07 -1.61 12.61
C ILE A 20 8.99 -2.56 11.85
N ILE A 21 10.00 -2.04 11.15
CA ILE A 21 10.98 -2.84 10.39
C ILE A 21 11.73 -3.79 11.31
N ASN A 22 12.24 -3.31 12.45
CA ASN A 22 12.97 -4.15 13.40
C ASN A 22 12.10 -5.28 13.96
N THR A 23 10.83 -5.01 14.22
CA THR A 23 9.88 -6.04 14.67
C THR A 23 9.69 -7.11 13.60
N VAL A 24 9.56 -6.72 12.33
CA VAL A 24 9.42 -7.65 11.21
C VAL A 24 10.72 -8.41 10.94
N LEU A 25 11.88 -7.80 11.20
CA LEU A 25 13.19 -8.43 11.07
C LEU A 25 13.31 -9.66 11.99
N LEU A 26 12.81 -9.57 13.23
CA LEU A 26 12.77 -10.70 14.17
C LEU A 26 11.90 -11.86 13.67
N MET A 27 10.92 -11.57 12.81
CA MET A 27 10.03 -12.57 12.24
C MET A 27 10.64 -13.30 11.04
N LEU A 28 11.79 -12.87 10.50
CA LEU A 28 12.42 -13.55 9.36
C LEU A 28 12.78 -15.00 9.69
N ASP A 29 13.23 -15.25 10.91
CA ASP A 29 13.64 -16.58 11.37
C ASP A 29 12.47 -17.46 11.82
N SER A 30 11.23 -16.97 11.73
CA SER A 30 10.03 -17.72 12.15
C SER A 30 9.68 -18.91 11.25
N GLY A 31 10.34 -19.06 10.10
CA GLY A 31 10.06 -20.12 9.12
C GLY A 31 8.77 -19.93 8.32
N LEU A 32 8.09 -18.78 8.44
CA LEU A 32 6.88 -18.49 7.68
C LEU A 32 7.20 -18.22 6.20
N PRO A 33 6.44 -18.80 5.26
CA PRO A 33 6.73 -18.72 3.82
C PRO A 33 6.65 -17.29 3.24
N CYS A 34 6.00 -16.37 3.95
CA CYS A 34 5.90 -14.95 3.57
C CYS A 34 7.23 -14.19 3.73
N PHE A 35 8.14 -14.65 4.59
CA PHE A 35 9.45 -14.03 4.80
C PHE A 35 10.58 -14.73 4.04
N SER A 36 10.36 -15.96 3.59
CA SER A 36 11.37 -16.75 2.86
C SER A 36 11.50 -16.38 1.38
N ARG A 37 10.64 -15.48 0.85
CA ARG A 37 10.62 -15.12 -0.57
C ARG A 37 11.03 -13.66 -0.79
N GLY A 38 12.09 -13.45 -1.57
CA GLY A 38 12.56 -12.13 -1.99
C GLY A 38 13.21 -11.33 -0.86
N ASP A 39 13.12 -9.99 -0.94
CA ASP A 39 13.62 -9.06 0.06
C ASP A 39 12.45 -8.40 0.83
N PRO A 40 11.85 -9.10 1.82
CA PRO A 40 10.68 -8.60 2.54
C PRO A 40 10.97 -7.30 3.29
N ILE A 41 12.17 -7.15 3.84
CA ILE A 41 12.56 -5.97 4.62
C ILE A 41 12.80 -4.76 3.73
N GLY A 42 13.56 -4.91 2.65
CA GLY A 42 13.77 -3.81 1.70
C GLY A 42 12.47 -3.39 1.01
N ASN A 43 11.60 -4.34 0.68
CA ASN A 43 10.27 -4.03 0.16
C ASN A 43 9.39 -3.30 1.18
N LEU A 44 9.42 -3.71 2.45
CA LEU A 44 8.70 -3.01 3.52
C LEU A 44 9.22 -1.59 3.70
N ARG A 45 10.55 -1.40 3.72
CA ARG A 45 11.17 -0.08 3.82
C ARG A 45 10.78 0.83 2.67
N LYS A 46 10.76 0.33 1.44
CA LYS A 46 10.33 1.08 0.24
C LYS A 46 8.90 1.59 0.37
N ARG A 47 7.98 0.83 0.98
CA ARG A 47 6.57 1.26 1.18
C ARG A 47 6.43 2.50 2.07
N PHE A 48 7.40 2.75 2.95
CA PHE A 48 7.42 3.94 3.80
C PHE A 48 8.01 5.17 3.11
N HIS A 49 8.64 5.03 1.94
CA HIS A 49 9.28 6.11 1.20
C HIS A 49 10.16 7.01 2.09
N PRO A 50 11.19 6.48 2.76
CA PRO A 50 12.04 7.26 3.68
C PRO A 50 12.77 8.43 3.00
N GLU A 51 12.92 8.38 1.68
CA GLU A 51 13.52 9.43 0.86
C GLU A 51 12.63 10.66 0.69
N MET A 52 11.31 10.53 0.92
CA MET A 52 10.35 11.62 0.73
C MET A 52 10.20 12.48 1.98
N SER A 53 9.96 13.78 1.81
CA SER A 53 9.49 14.65 2.89
C SER A 53 8.10 14.25 3.40
N GLU A 54 7.68 14.80 4.55
CA GLU A 54 6.33 14.56 5.10
C GLU A 54 5.24 15.01 4.11
N ARG A 55 5.45 16.14 3.42
CA ARG A 55 4.52 16.68 2.41
C ARG A 55 4.43 15.83 1.15
N GLU A 56 5.57 15.38 0.62
CA GLU A 56 5.60 14.52 -0.58
C GLU A 56 4.92 13.18 -0.32
N ALA A 57 5.21 12.57 0.83
CA ALA A 57 4.61 11.31 1.22
C ALA A 57 3.09 11.44 1.48
N ALA A 58 2.64 12.58 2.00
CA ALA A 58 1.21 12.86 2.13
C ALA A 58 0.50 12.89 0.77
N ASN A 59 1.14 13.52 -0.23
CA ASN A 59 0.64 13.55 -1.61
C ASN A 59 0.67 12.16 -2.26
N PHE A 60 1.73 11.38 -2.02
CA PHE A 60 1.81 9.99 -2.46
C PHE A 60 0.67 9.14 -1.88
N MET A 61 0.43 9.21 -0.56
CA MET A 61 -0.65 8.44 0.04
C MET A 61 -2.03 8.90 -0.46
N LYS A 62 -2.18 10.20 -0.75
CA LYS A 62 -3.38 10.72 -1.39
C LYS A 62 -3.60 10.12 -2.77
N SER A 63 -2.57 10.02 -3.61
CA SER A 63 -2.69 9.40 -4.94
C SER A 63 -3.00 7.91 -4.83
N VAL A 64 -2.35 7.18 -3.94
CA VAL A 64 -2.64 5.76 -3.68
C VAL A 64 -4.10 5.55 -3.27
N CYS A 65 -4.64 6.41 -2.40
CA CYS A 65 -6.04 6.36 -1.98
C CYS A 65 -7.00 6.61 -3.16
N VAL A 66 -6.68 7.58 -4.04
CA VAL A 66 -7.48 7.88 -5.25
C VAL A 66 -7.39 6.73 -6.25
N ASP A 67 -6.21 6.17 -6.47
CA ASP A 67 -5.99 5.04 -7.37
C ASP A 67 -6.74 3.79 -6.91
N ALA A 68 -6.77 3.53 -5.60
CA ALA A 68 -7.54 2.43 -5.03
C ALA A 68 -9.05 2.63 -5.26
N TYR A 69 -9.54 3.85 -5.09
CA TYR A 69 -10.94 4.18 -5.37
C TYR A 69 -11.28 4.01 -6.86
N ASN A 70 -10.42 4.50 -7.75
CA ASN A 70 -10.61 4.42 -9.19
C ASN A 70 -10.58 2.96 -9.68
N LYS A 71 -9.61 2.14 -9.23
CA LYS A 71 -9.55 0.70 -9.55
C LYS A 71 -10.81 -0.05 -9.12
N TRP A 72 -11.37 0.28 -7.95
CA TRP A 72 -12.62 -0.30 -7.49
C TRP A 72 -13.79 0.08 -8.41
N THR A 73 -13.90 1.35 -8.80
CA THR A 73 -14.94 1.79 -9.73
C THR A 73 -14.76 1.18 -11.12
N THR A 74 -13.54 1.08 -11.65
CA THR A 74 -13.26 0.47 -12.95
C THR A 74 -13.57 -1.03 -12.96
N ALA A 75 -13.23 -1.77 -11.90
CA ALA A 75 -13.60 -3.19 -11.79
C ALA A 75 -15.13 -3.39 -11.81
N GLY A 76 -15.90 -2.46 -11.23
CA GLY A 76 -17.36 -2.45 -11.31
C GLY A 76 -17.88 -2.14 -12.71
N TYR A 77 -17.28 -1.16 -13.40
CA TYR A 77 -17.63 -0.83 -14.80
C TYR A 77 -17.29 -1.98 -15.75
N ASP A 78 -16.12 -2.60 -15.61
CA ASP A 78 -15.68 -3.75 -16.40
C ASP A 78 -16.63 -4.95 -16.20
N LEU A 79 -17.08 -5.20 -14.97
CA LEU A 79 -18.05 -6.25 -14.66
C LEU A 79 -19.41 -5.97 -15.31
N ILE A 80 -19.88 -4.73 -15.28
CA ILE A 80 -21.17 -4.35 -15.92
C ILE A 80 -21.06 -4.43 -17.44
N GLN A 81 -19.94 -3.99 -18.04
CA GLN A 81 -19.69 -4.10 -19.48
C GLN A 81 -19.61 -5.55 -19.93
N TYR A 82 -18.94 -6.40 -19.16
CA TYR A 82 -18.90 -7.85 -19.40
C TYR A 82 -20.31 -8.45 -19.38
N LEU A 83 -21.12 -8.12 -18.36
CA LEU A 83 -22.47 -8.65 -18.22
C LEU A 83 -23.47 -8.09 -19.24
N GLN A 84 -23.32 -6.85 -19.72
CA GLN A 84 -24.28 -6.20 -20.61
C GLN A 84 -23.93 -6.30 -22.10
N GLN A 85 -22.65 -6.33 -22.46
CA GLN A 85 -22.18 -6.26 -23.85
C GLN A 85 -21.35 -7.49 -24.26
N GLY A 86 -21.06 -8.40 -23.32
CA GLY A 86 -20.32 -9.65 -23.62
C GLY A 86 -18.88 -9.42 -24.08
N ILE A 87 -18.31 -8.23 -23.85
CA ILE A 87 -16.94 -7.92 -24.26
C ILE A 87 -15.98 -8.55 -23.25
N GLU A 88 -15.51 -9.75 -23.59
CA GLU A 88 -14.30 -10.32 -23.01
C GLU A 88 -13.09 -9.53 -23.54
N LYS A 89 -12.09 -9.30 -22.68
CA LYS A 89 -10.80 -8.73 -23.13
C LYS A 89 -10.07 -9.70 -24.05
#